data_AF-A0A357EZB3-F1
#
_entry.id   AF-A0A357EZB3-F1
#
_cell.length_a   1.000
_cell.length_b   1.000
_cell.length_c   1.000
_cell.angle_alpha   90.00
_cell.angle_beta   90.00
_cell.angle_gamma   90.00
#
_symmetry.space_group_name_H-M   'P 1'
#
loop_
_entity.id
_entity.type
_entity.pdbx_description
1 polymer ?
#
loop_
_entity_poly.entity_id
_entity_poly.type
_entity_poly.pdbx_seq_one_letter_code
_entity_poly.pdbx_strand_id
1 'polypeptide(L)'
;FNPYATLWIEFALATPVVLWGGKPFFERAWASALNRSPNMFTLIAIGTGAAILYSMAALFAPQYFPAEMIDRDTGQIPAYFEAAAVITTLVLLGQVLELRARSQTSSAIKELLRLAPEKATVVNDDGSETVIDLRHVHAGAVLRVKANEKIPTDGEILDGETAIDESMITGESMPVAKAAGSKVIGGTLNGNRTFLMRAEKVGSETMLAQIVRMVGEAQRSRAPIQRIADAVSAYFVPAVIITSVAAFAVWMVYGDLAFAIVASVSVLIIACPCALGLATPMS
;
A
#
# COMPACT_ATOMS: atom_id res chain seq x y z
N PHE A 1 -1.94 38.66 -20.67
CA PHE A 1 -2.77 37.47 -20.90
C PHE A 1 -4.22 37.87 -20.67
N ASN A 2 -5.17 37.36 -21.46
CA ASN A 2 -6.60 37.62 -21.21
C ASN A 2 -7.00 36.86 -19.93
N PRO A 3 -7.37 37.55 -18.83
CA PRO A 3 -7.67 36.90 -17.55
C PRO A 3 -8.79 35.85 -17.66
N TYR A 4 -9.76 36.09 -18.55
CA TYR A 4 -10.85 35.14 -18.83
C TYR A 4 -10.34 33.84 -19.45
N ALA A 5 -9.38 33.93 -20.37
CA ALA A 5 -8.81 32.73 -20.99
C ALA A 5 -8.05 31.89 -19.97
N THR A 6 -7.35 32.51 -19.02
CA THR A 6 -6.62 31.82 -17.95
C THR A 6 -7.56 30.99 -17.07
N LEU A 7 -8.67 31.56 -16.60
CA LEU A 7 -9.67 30.86 -15.77
C LEU A 7 -10.29 29.65 -16.47
N TRP A 8 -10.60 29.77 -17.77
CA TRP A 8 -11.10 28.65 -18.56
C TRP A 8 -10.07 27.53 -18.73
N ILE A 9 -8.80 27.89 -18.92
CA ILE A 9 -7.70 26.92 -18.99
C ILE A 9 -7.51 26.22 -17.64
N GLU A 10 -7.49 26.98 -16.54
CA GLU A 10 -7.41 26.44 -15.19
C GLU A 10 -8.56 25.49 -14.88
N PHE A 11 -9.80 25.87 -15.20
CA PHE A 11 -10.95 24.98 -15.07
C PHE A 11 -10.79 23.69 -15.87
N ALA A 12 -10.38 23.79 -17.15
CA ALA A 12 -10.21 22.64 -18.02
C ALA A 12 -9.12 21.67 -17.54
N LEU A 13 -8.04 22.18 -16.93
CA LEU A 13 -6.93 21.37 -16.43
C LEU A 13 -7.17 20.86 -15.00
N ALA A 14 -7.72 21.68 -14.11
CA ALA A 14 -7.95 21.31 -12.72
C ALA A 14 -9.08 20.30 -12.56
N THR A 15 -10.12 20.37 -13.40
CA THR A 15 -11.30 19.48 -13.28
C THR A 15 -10.92 18.00 -13.42
N PRO A 16 -10.17 17.55 -14.45
CA PRO A 16 -9.69 16.16 -14.52
C PRO A 16 -8.75 15.80 -13.37
N VAL A 17 -7.85 16.70 -12.98
CA VAL A 17 -6.89 16.43 -11.88
C VAL A 17 -7.64 16.15 -10.58
N VAL A 18 -8.63 16.97 -10.23
CA VAL A 18 -9.37 16.83 -8.97
C VAL A 18 -10.40 15.70 -9.04
N LEU A 19 -11.24 15.65 -10.09
CA LEU A 19 -12.34 14.68 -10.15
C LEU A 19 -11.86 13.27 -10.50
N TRP A 20 -10.94 13.14 -11.46
CA TRP A 20 -10.42 11.83 -11.86
C TRP A 20 -9.21 11.43 -11.02
N GLY A 21 -8.21 12.31 -10.88
CA GLY A 21 -7.03 12.04 -10.06
C GLY A 21 -7.34 11.96 -8.56
N GLY A 22 -8.22 12.82 -8.05
CA GLY A 22 -8.64 12.83 -6.65
C GLY A 22 -9.74 11.82 -6.30
N LYS A 23 -10.25 11.03 -7.25
CA LYS A 23 -11.30 10.02 -7.02
C LYS A 23 -11.03 9.13 -5.79
N PRO A 24 -9.82 8.58 -5.57
CA PRO A 24 -9.54 7.76 -4.39
C PRO A 24 -9.67 8.51 -3.06
N PHE A 25 -9.46 9.84 -3.06
CA PHE A 25 -9.60 10.67 -1.86
C PHE A 25 -11.07 10.84 -1.49
N PHE A 26 -11.93 11.09 -2.48
CA PHE A 26 -13.38 11.18 -2.27
C PHE A 26 -13.97 9.85 -1.79
N GLU A 27 -13.53 8.72 -2.35
CA GLU A 27 -13.95 7.38 -1.88
C GLU A 27 -13.55 7.13 -0.43
N ARG A 28 -12.30 7.48 -0.05
CA ARG A 28 -11.81 7.33 1.33
C ARG A 28 -12.51 8.29 2.31
N ALA A 29 -12.80 9.51 1.88
CA ALA A 29 -13.55 10.48 2.67
C ALA A 29 -15.00 10.03 2.90
N TRP A 30 -15.64 9.47 1.87
CA TRP A 30 -16.97 8.89 2.00
C TRP A 30 -16.99 7.73 3.00
N ALA A 31 -16.05 6.79 2.87
CA ALA A 31 -15.90 5.68 3.82
C ALA A 31 -15.60 6.18 5.25
N SER A 32 -14.79 7.22 5.40
CA SER A 32 -14.49 7.85 6.70
C SER A 32 -15.74 8.46 7.35
N ALA A 33 -16.57 9.13 6.56
CA ALA A 33 -17.83 9.70 7.02
C ALA A 33 -18.81 8.61 7.50
N LEU A 34 -18.95 7.51 6.74
CA LEU A 34 -19.79 6.36 7.15
C LEU A 34 -19.30 5.73 8.45
N ASN A 35 -17.98 5.55 8.58
CA ASN A 35 -17.37 4.90 9.74
C ASN A 35 -17.16 5.84 10.95
N ARG A 36 -17.58 7.11 10.85
CA ARG A 36 -17.37 8.14 11.88
C ARG A 36 -15.92 8.24 12.37
N SER A 37 -14.98 8.10 11.44
CA SER A 37 -13.55 8.08 11.74
C SER A 37 -12.81 9.10 10.88
N PRO A 38 -12.92 10.42 11.18
CA PRO A 38 -12.31 11.48 10.38
C PRO A 38 -10.83 11.24 10.21
N ASN A 39 -10.35 11.36 8.98
CA ASN A 39 -8.95 11.13 8.64
C ASN A 39 -8.45 12.22 7.67
N MET A 40 -7.16 12.16 7.36
CA MET A 40 -6.50 13.11 6.45
C MET A 40 -7.24 13.25 5.11
N PHE A 41 -7.76 12.16 4.55
CA PHE A 41 -8.49 12.16 3.27
C PHE A 41 -9.84 12.88 3.36
N THR A 42 -10.46 12.91 4.53
CA THR A 42 -11.73 13.63 4.75
C THR A 42 -11.54 15.13 4.54
N LEU A 43 -10.48 15.69 5.13
CA LEU A 43 -10.18 17.10 5.01
C LEU A 43 -9.70 17.47 3.61
N ILE A 44 -8.88 16.61 2.99
CA ILE A 44 -8.44 16.81 1.60
C ILE A 44 -9.65 16.84 0.66
N ALA A 45 -10.57 15.86 0.77
CA ALA A 45 -11.74 15.79 -0.10
C ALA A 45 -12.69 16.97 0.11
N ILE A 46 -12.93 17.38 1.36
CA ILE A 46 -13.77 18.55 1.64
C ILE A 46 -13.11 19.83 1.13
N GLY A 47 -11.80 20.00 1.35
CA GLY A 47 -11.06 21.19 0.92
C GLY A 47 -10.97 21.31 -0.60
N THR A 48 -10.53 20.27 -1.30
CA THR A 48 -10.43 20.29 -2.78
C THR A 48 -11.81 20.30 -3.45
N GLY A 49 -12.79 19.62 -2.87
CA GLY A 49 -14.19 19.66 -3.31
C GLY A 49 -14.78 21.06 -3.16
N ALA A 50 -14.63 21.69 -1.99
CA ALA A 50 -15.07 23.06 -1.76
C ALA A 50 -14.38 24.06 -2.69
N ALA A 51 -13.06 23.92 -2.90
CA ALA A 51 -12.30 24.75 -3.82
C ALA A 51 -12.80 24.65 -5.26
N ILE A 52 -13.05 23.45 -5.78
CA ILE A 52 -13.61 23.27 -7.13
C ILE A 52 -15.02 23.82 -7.23
N LEU A 53 -15.90 23.52 -6.28
CA LEU A 53 -17.28 24.01 -6.31
C LEU A 53 -17.35 25.54 -6.25
N TYR A 54 -16.56 26.16 -5.37
CA TYR A 54 -16.44 27.61 -5.31
C TYR A 54 -15.90 28.19 -6.62
N SER A 55 -14.84 27.60 -7.17
CA SER A 55 -14.22 28.09 -8.42
C SER A 55 -15.14 27.96 -9.62
N MET A 56 -15.96 26.88 -9.67
CA MET A 56 -17.01 26.72 -10.67
C MET A 56 -18.11 27.78 -10.50
N ALA A 57 -18.54 28.06 -9.27
CA ALA A 57 -19.51 29.12 -9.00
C ALA A 57 -18.98 30.49 -9.44
N ALA A 58 -17.71 30.79 -9.14
CA ALA A 58 -17.04 32.02 -9.57
C ALA A 58 -16.97 32.15 -11.10
N LEU A 59 -16.75 31.05 -11.82
CA LEU A 59 -16.64 31.04 -13.29
C LEU A 59 -18.00 31.12 -14.00
N PHE A 60 -18.98 30.33 -13.57
CA PHE A 60 -20.26 30.17 -14.28
C PHE A 60 -21.37 31.07 -13.75
N ALA A 61 -21.26 31.54 -12.51
CA ALA A 61 -22.30 32.33 -11.86
C ALA A 61 -21.73 33.55 -11.10
N PRO A 62 -20.89 34.38 -11.73
CA PRO A 62 -20.25 35.52 -11.07
C PRO A 62 -21.26 36.56 -10.55
N GLN A 63 -22.48 36.60 -11.11
CA GLN A 63 -23.55 37.52 -10.71
C GLN A 63 -24.05 37.32 -9.27
N TYR A 64 -23.79 36.16 -8.64
CA TYR A 64 -24.19 35.90 -7.25
C TYR A 64 -23.13 36.34 -6.23
N PHE A 65 -22.00 36.87 -6.69
CA PHE A 65 -20.95 37.37 -5.82
C PHE A 65 -21.04 38.90 -5.66
N PRO A 66 -20.76 39.44 -4.47
CA PRO A 66 -20.72 40.86 -4.22
C PRO A 66 -19.70 41.53 -5.13
N ALA A 67 -20.03 42.72 -5.64
CA ALA A 67 -19.13 43.49 -6.50
C ALA A 67 -17.79 43.83 -5.81
N GLU A 68 -17.77 43.84 -4.48
CA GLU A 68 -16.58 44.05 -3.64
C GLU A 68 -15.55 42.91 -3.73
N MET A 69 -15.98 41.72 -4.15
CA MET A 69 -15.11 40.54 -4.33
C MET A 69 -14.52 40.44 -5.73
N ILE A 70 -14.95 41.31 -6.64
CA ILE A 70 -14.39 41.39 -7.98
C ILE A 70 -13.04 42.07 -7.84
N ASP A 71 -11.99 41.35 -8.22
CA ASP A 71 -10.64 41.90 -8.25
C ASP A 71 -10.59 43.06 -9.24
N ARG A 72 -10.05 44.19 -8.79
CA ARG A 72 -10.03 45.45 -9.54
C ARG A 72 -9.10 45.39 -10.75
N ASP A 73 -8.11 44.51 -10.72
CA ASP A 73 -7.11 44.37 -11.78
C ASP A 73 -7.55 43.39 -12.87
N THR A 74 -8.25 42.31 -12.50
CA THR A 74 -8.69 41.27 -13.44
C THR A 74 -10.17 41.37 -13.83
N GLY A 75 -10.99 42.10 -13.06
CA GLY A 75 -12.43 42.22 -13.27
C GLY A 75 -13.18 40.92 -13.00
N GLN A 76 -12.62 40.02 -12.19
CA GLN A 76 -13.12 38.67 -11.96
C GLN A 76 -13.07 38.30 -10.48
N ILE A 77 -13.80 37.25 -10.11
CA ILE A 77 -13.74 36.67 -8.78
C ILE A 77 -12.55 35.70 -8.73
N PRO A 78 -11.62 35.84 -7.77
CA PRO A 78 -10.49 34.92 -7.63
C PRO A 78 -11.00 33.48 -7.47
N ALA A 79 -10.47 32.58 -8.29
CA ALA A 79 -10.75 31.14 -8.23
C ALA A 79 -9.58 30.37 -7.59
N TYR A 80 -9.87 29.15 -7.12
CA TYR A 80 -8.94 28.24 -6.47
C TYR A 80 -8.73 26.95 -7.27
N PHE A 81 -8.90 26.99 -8.59
CA PHE A 81 -8.65 25.85 -9.48
C PHE A 81 -7.21 25.35 -9.36
N GLU A 82 -6.24 26.26 -9.37
CA GLU A 82 -4.83 25.96 -9.16
C GLU A 82 -4.59 25.27 -7.81
N ALA A 83 -5.11 25.85 -6.71
CA ALA A 83 -4.92 25.31 -5.37
C ALA A 83 -5.47 23.87 -5.26
N ALA A 84 -6.67 23.61 -5.78
CA ALA A 84 -7.26 22.28 -5.77
C ALA A 84 -6.43 21.26 -6.57
N ALA A 85 -5.92 21.65 -7.74
CA ALA A 85 -5.08 20.81 -8.58
C ALA A 85 -3.71 20.51 -7.94
N VAL A 86 -3.06 21.52 -7.36
CA VAL A 86 -1.76 21.39 -6.67
C VAL A 86 -1.91 20.49 -5.44
N ILE A 87 -2.93 20.72 -4.60
CA ILE A 87 -3.19 19.88 -3.42
C ILE A 87 -3.37 18.42 -3.84
N THR A 88 -4.22 18.17 -4.84
CA THR A 88 -4.50 16.81 -5.33
C THR A 88 -3.21 16.14 -5.83
N THR A 89 -2.41 16.87 -6.60
CA THR A 89 -1.15 16.37 -7.17
C THR A 89 -0.12 16.05 -6.09
N LEU A 90 0.09 16.93 -5.11
CA LEU A 90 1.05 16.72 -4.03
C LEU A 90 0.67 15.53 -3.14
N VAL A 91 -0.62 15.36 -2.85
CA VAL A 91 -1.10 14.21 -2.08
C VAL A 91 -0.91 12.91 -2.86
N LEU A 92 -1.24 12.90 -4.16
CA LEU A 92 -1.01 11.73 -5.02
C LEU A 92 0.48 11.37 -5.07
N LEU A 93 1.35 12.37 -5.21
CA LEU A 93 2.80 12.18 -5.20
C LEU A 93 3.26 11.56 -3.88
N GLY A 94 2.77 12.04 -2.73
CA GLY A 94 3.06 11.46 -1.42
C GLY A 94 2.67 9.98 -1.33
N GLN A 95 1.48 9.62 -1.84
CA GLN A 95 1.03 8.23 -1.88
C GLN A 95 1.90 7.36 -2.81
N VAL A 96 2.36 7.89 -3.95
CA VAL A 96 3.28 7.18 -4.85
C VAL A 96 4.63 6.94 -4.18
N LEU A 97 5.18 7.93 -3.50
CA LEU A 97 6.43 7.81 -2.75
C LEU A 97 6.31 6.77 -1.63
N GLU A 98 5.19 6.80 -0.88
CA GLU A 98 4.90 5.83 0.18
C GLU A 98 4.84 4.39 -0.35
N LEU A 99 4.12 4.18 -1.46
CA LEU A 99 4.01 2.86 -2.09
C LEU A 99 5.36 2.37 -2.62
N ARG A 100 6.15 3.26 -3.23
CA ARG A 100 7.49 2.92 -3.74
C ARG A 100 8.43 2.53 -2.62
N ALA A 101 8.41 3.24 -1.48
CA ALA A 101 9.18 2.89 -0.30
C ALA A 101 8.81 1.50 0.24
N ARG A 102 7.50 1.18 0.35
CA ARG A 102 7.02 -0.13 0.80
C ARG A 102 7.38 -1.29 -0.14
N SER A 103 7.39 -1.05 -1.46
CA SER A 103 7.65 -2.10 -2.44
C SER A 103 9.09 -2.64 -2.42
N GLN A 104 10.07 -1.82 -2.01
CA GLN A 104 11.48 -2.22 -2.02
C GLN A 104 11.78 -3.33 -1.00
N THR A 105 10.98 -3.47 0.06
CA THR A 105 11.20 -4.45 1.13
C THR A 105 10.68 -5.86 0.79
N SER A 106 9.76 -5.99 -0.18
CA SER A 106 9.11 -7.28 -0.51
C SER A 106 9.88 -8.18 -1.49
N SER A 107 10.91 -7.66 -2.18
CA SER A 107 11.62 -8.43 -3.21
C SER A 107 12.52 -9.54 -2.63
N ALA A 108 13.04 -9.37 -1.42
CA ALA A 108 13.95 -10.34 -0.80
C ALA A 108 13.26 -11.66 -0.43
N ILE A 109 11.96 -11.64 -0.10
CA ILE A 109 11.20 -12.84 0.28
C ILE A 109 10.91 -13.73 -0.94
N LYS A 110 10.71 -13.14 -2.12
CA LYS A 110 10.44 -13.90 -3.37
C LYS A 110 11.60 -14.79 -3.78
N GLU A 111 12.83 -14.36 -3.50
CA GLU A 111 14.02 -15.10 -3.92
C GLU A 111 14.32 -16.31 -3.01
N LEU A 112 13.81 -16.29 -1.77
CA LEU A 112 13.79 -17.49 -0.92
C LEU A 112 12.85 -18.57 -1.46
N LEU A 113 11.78 -18.21 -2.18
CA LEU A 113 10.82 -19.18 -2.76
C LEU A 113 11.38 -19.91 -3.99
N ARG A 114 12.42 -19.37 -4.64
CA ARG A 114 13.14 -20.04 -5.75
C ARG A 114 14.12 -21.10 -5.26
N LEU A 115 14.27 -21.26 -3.94
CA LEU A 115 15.17 -22.27 -3.37
C LEU A 115 14.57 -23.67 -3.40
N ALA A 116 13.24 -23.85 -3.34
CA ALA A 116 12.61 -25.17 -3.43
C ALA A 116 12.56 -25.67 -4.89
N PRO A 117 12.86 -26.96 -5.16
CA PRO A 117 12.76 -27.53 -6.50
C PRO A 117 11.30 -27.63 -6.97
N GLU A 118 11.05 -27.42 -8.27
CA GLU A 118 9.70 -27.48 -8.84
C GLU A 118 9.17 -28.92 -9.00
N LYS A 119 10.07 -29.91 -9.03
CA LYS A 119 9.76 -31.31 -9.30
C LYS A 119 10.37 -32.21 -8.24
N ALA A 120 9.73 -33.36 -8.03
CA ALA A 120 10.21 -34.42 -7.17
C ALA A 120 10.09 -35.78 -7.88
N THR A 121 11.00 -36.70 -7.59
CA THR A 121 10.96 -38.08 -8.10
C THR A 121 10.29 -38.97 -7.07
N VAL A 122 9.05 -39.41 -7.34
CA VAL A 122 8.30 -40.35 -6.50
C VAL A 122 8.65 -41.77 -6.89
N VAL A 123 8.83 -42.64 -5.90
CA VAL A 123 8.97 -44.09 -6.07
C VAL A 123 7.63 -44.73 -5.74
N ASN A 124 7.02 -45.38 -6.72
CA ASN A 124 5.74 -46.09 -6.57
C ASN A 124 5.95 -47.46 -5.91
N ASP A 125 4.85 -48.08 -5.45
CA ASP A 125 4.89 -49.38 -4.77
C ASP A 125 5.46 -50.52 -5.64
N ASP A 126 5.37 -50.39 -6.96
CA ASP A 126 5.96 -51.31 -7.95
C ASP A 126 7.46 -51.09 -8.19
N GLY A 127 8.06 -50.11 -7.50
CA GLY A 127 9.46 -49.71 -7.65
C GLY A 127 9.73 -48.79 -8.85
N SER A 128 8.71 -48.41 -9.61
CA SER A 128 8.85 -47.46 -10.72
C SER A 128 9.08 -46.03 -10.20
N GLU A 129 9.85 -45.23 -10.95
CA GLU A 129 10.10 -43.83 -10.65
C GLU A 129 9.28 -42.92 -11.56
N THR A 130 8.53 -41.99 -10.97
CA THR A 130 7.78 -40.97 -11.70
C THR A 130 8.15 -39.57 -11.21
N VAL A 131 8.51 -38.69 -12.14
CA VAL A 131 8.77 -37.29 -11.82
C VAL A 131 7.46 -36.52 -11.85
N ILE A 132 7.06 -35.97 -10.70
CA ILE A 132 5.86 -35.16 -10.56
C ILE A 132 6.21 -33.74 -10.09
N ASP A 133 5.29 -32.81 -10.31
CA ASP A 133 5.38 -31.47 -9.74
C ASP A 133 5.31 -31.55 -8.20
N LEU A 134 6.12 -30.76 -7.50
CA LEU A 134 6.17 -30.74 -6.04
C LEU A 134 4.80 -30.48 -5.41
N ARG A 135 3.91 -29.75 -6.11
CA ARG A 135 2.54 -29.46 -5.67
C ARG A 135 1.63 -30.69 -5.59
N HIS A 136 1.98 -31.77 -6.29
CA HIS A 136 1.22 -33.03 -6.28
C HIS A 136 1.84 -34.07 -5.32
N VAL A 137 2.91 -33.72 -4.60
CA VAL A 137 3.51 -34.60 -3.58
C VAL A 137 2.64 -34.56 -2.33
N HIS A 138 2.21 -35.74 -1.87
CA HIS A 138 1.45 -35.91 -0.64
C HIS A 138 2.33 -36.39 0.51
N ALA A 139 1.94 -36.08 1.75
CA ALA A 139 2.57 -36.65 2.94
C ALA A 139 2.46 -38.19 2.91
N GLY A 140 3.53 -38.86 3.31
CA GLY A 140 3.69 -40.32 3.23
C GLY A 140 4.31 -40.82 1.92
N ALA A 141 4.39 -40.00 0.87
CA ALA A 141 5.01 -40.40 -0.39
C ALA A 141 6.50 -40.71 -0.22
N VAL A 142 6.97 -41.74 -0.92
CA VAL A 142 8.39 -42.11 -0.97
C VAL A 142 9.04 -41.36 -2.13
N LEU A 143 10.07 -40.58 -1.83
CA LEU A 143 10.78 -39.75 -2.78
C LEU A 143 12.23 -40.21 -2.90
N ARG A 144 12.75 -40.23 -4.12
CA ARG A 144 14.16 -40.43 -4.40
C ARG A 144 14.84 -39.09 -4.59
N VAL A 145 15.89 -38.84 -3.82
CA VAL A 145 16.72 -37.64 -3.93
C VAL A 145 18.09 -38.05 -4.45
N LYS A 146 18.46 -37.55 -5.63
CA LYS A 146 19.73 -37.87 -6.30
C LYS A 146 20.87 -37.03 -5.71
N ALA A 147 22.10 -37.46 -5.98
CA ALA A 147 23.28 -36.71 -5.59
C ALA A 147 23.27 -35.29 -6.17
N ASN A 148 23.65 -34.29 -5.38
CA ASN A 148 23.63 -32.86 -5.72
C ASN A 148 22.22 -32.30 -6.07
N GLU A 149 21.16 -33.00 -5.68
CA GLU A 149 19.78 -32.53 -5.82
C GLU A 149 19.33 -31.80 -4.56
N LYS A 150 18.44 -30.82 -4.70
CA LYS A 150 17.80 -30.21 -3.54
C LYS A 150 16.73 -31.14 -2.98
N ILE A 151 16.64 -31.19 -1.66
CA ILE A 151 15.62 -31.98 -0.98
C ILE A 151 14.25 -31.32 -1.24
N PRO A 152 13.26 -32.03 -1.80
CA PRO A 152 12.01 -31.42 -2.26
C PRO A 152 11.11 -30.93 -1.13
N THR A 153 11.08 -31.65 0.00
CA THR A 153 10.16 -31.38 1.11
C THR A 153 10.74 -31.88 2.43
N ASP A 154 10.14 -31.52 3.57
CA ASP A 154 10.60 -32.04 4.86
C ASP A 154 10.18 -33.50 5.04
N GLY A 155 11.05 -34.31 5.63
CA GLY A 155 10.76 -35.73 5.82
C GLY A 155 11.81 -36.50 6.60
N GLU A 156 11.81 -37.81 6.40
CA GLU A 156 12.72 -38.75 7.06
C GLU A 156 13.37 -39.68 6.04
N ILE A 157 14.67 -39.96 6.19
CA ILE A 157 15.39 -40.92 5.34
C ILE A 157 14.90 -42.33 5.65
N LEU A 158 14.42 -43.04 4.63
CA LEU A 158 14.04 -44.45 4.73
C LEU A 158 15.22 -45.37 4.45
N ASP A 159 16.02 -45.05 3.43
CA ASP A 159 17.14 -45.87 3.00
C ASP A 159 18.25 -45.01 2.41
N GLY A 160 19.49 -45.38 2.71
CA GLY A 160 20.69 -44.65 2.33
C GLY A 160 21.34 -43.83 3.45
N GLU A 161 22.56 -43.39 3.18
CA GLU A 161 23.35 -42.51 4.04
C GLU A 161 24.02 -41.46 3.15
N THR A 162 23.93 -40.20 3.54
CA THR A 162 24.50 -39.07 2.80
C THR A 162 24.89 -37.94 3.74
N ALA A 163 25.67 -36.98 3.25
CA ALA A 163 25.91 -35.72 3.93
C ALA A 163 25.03 -34.64 3.29
N ILE A 164 24.28 -33.90 4.09
CA ILE A 164 23.35 -32.85 3.63
C ILE A 164 23.91 -31.49 4.03
N ASP A 165 23.99 -30.59 3.07
CA ASP A 165 24.33 -29.19 3.32
C ASP A 165 23.06 -28.41 3.71
N GLU A 166 22.97 -28.12 5.01
CA GLU A 166 21.88 -27.37 5.63
C GLU A 166 22.23 -25.86 5.81
N SER A 167 23.38 -25.40 5.30
CA SER A 167 23.93 -24.04 5.54
C SER A 167 22.96 -22.92 5.20
N MET A 168 22.13 -23.09 4.16
CA MET A 168 21.13 -22.12 3.73
C MET A 168 20.01 -21.88 4.74
N ILE A 169 19.78 -22.81 5.68
CA ILE A 169 18.72 -22.74 6.69
C ILE A 169 19.30 -22.60 8.10
N THR A 170 20.30 -23.41 8.45
CA THR A 170 20.89 -23.43 9.80
C THR A 170 22.03 -22.44 9.97
N GLY A 171 22.69 -22.04 8.88
CA GLY A 171 23.90 -21.22 8.90
C GLY A 171 25.18 -22.00 9.22
N GLU A 172 25.11 -23.32 9.42
CA GLU A 172 26.27 -24.16 9.66
C GLU A 172 26.94 -24.56 8.33
N SER A 173 28.20 -24.19 8.13
CA SER A 173 28.92 -24.39 6.85
C SER A 173 29.31 -25.83 6.57
N MET A 174 29.30 -26.72 7.56
CA MET A 174 29.72 -28.11 7.41
C MET A 174 28.51 -29.00 7.11
N PRO A 175 28.54 -29.81 6.03
CA PRO A 175 27.49 -30.77 5.76
C PRO A 175 27.30 -31.76 6.93
N VAL A 176 26.04 -32.03 7.27
CA VAL A 176 25.67 -32.91 8.38
C VAL A 176 25.44 -34.32 7.85
N ALA A 177 26.09 -35.31 8.46
CA ALA A 177 25.90 -36.72 8.12
C ALA A 177 24.53 -37.21 8.58
N LYS A 178 23.79 -37.87 7.67
CA LYS A 178 22.43 -38.34 7.89
C LYS A 178 22.30 -39.76 7.34
N ALA A 179 21.62 -40.62 8.11
CA ALA A 179 21.37 -42.01 7.76
C ALA A 179 19.86 -42.31 7.84
N ALA A 180 19.47 -43.56 7.57
CA ALA A 180 18.09 -44.00 7.76
C ALA A 180 17.57 -43.66 9.17
N GLY A 181 16.36 -43.10 9.24
CA GLY A 181 15.74 -42.58 10.46
C GLY A 181 16.02 -41.10 10.74
N SER A 182 16.98 -40.48 10.05
CA SER A 182 17.28 -39.04 10.24
C SER A 182 16.26 -38.14 9.54
N LYS A 183 15.91 -37.02 10.19
CA LYS A 183 15.09 -35.96 9.60
C LYS A 183 15.89 -35.11 8.61
N VAL A 184 15.21 -34.73 7.52
CA VAL A 184 15.74 -33.88 6.44
C VAL A 184 14.80 -32.70 6.18
N ILE A 185 15.39 -31.57 5.77
CA ILE A 185 14.67 -30.30 5.60
C ILE A 185 14.60 -29.97 4.11
N GLY A 186 13.41 -29.62 3.62
CA GLY A 186 13.19 -29.20 2.23
C GLY A 186 13.95 -27.92 1.89
N GLY A 187 14.52 -27.87 0.68
CA GLY A 187 15.34 -26.76 0.18
C GLY A 187 16.84 -26.85 0.51
N THR A 188 17.25 -27.79 1.36
CA THR A 188 18.67 -28.11 1.61
C THR A 188 19.26 -28.92 0.45
N LEU A 189 20.59 -28.97 0.36
CA LEU A 189 21.29 -29.63 -0.75
C LEU A 189 21.80 -31.01 -0.32
N ASN A 190 21.39 -32.05 -1.05
CA ASN A 190 21.96 -33.37 -0.88
C ASN A 190 23.40 -33.40 -1.40
N GLY A 191 24.30 -34.04 -0.67
CA GLY A 191 25.67 -34.30 -1.11
C GLY A 191 25.74 -35.37 -2.19
N ASN A 192 26.72 -36.27 -2.07
CA ASN A 192 27.20 -37.06 -3.21
C ASN A 192 26.50 -38.41 -3.40
N ARG A 193 25.52 -38.77 -2.58
CA ARG A 193 24.85 -40.08 -2.61
C ARG A 193 23.35 -39.93 -2.84
N THR A 194 22.73 -40.93 -3.46
CA THR A 194 21.27 -41.00 -3.57
C THR A 194 20.68 -41.61 -2.30
N PHE A 195 19.50 -41.17 -1.90
CA PHE A 195 18.75 -41.78 -0.79
C PHE A 195 17.25 -41.77 -1.07
N LEU A 196 16.52 -42.61 -0.33
CA LEU A 196 15.07 -42.61 -0.29
C LEU A 196 14.59 -41.91 0.97
N MET A 197 13.56 -41.09 0.83
CA MET A 197 12.93 -40.41 1.96
C MET A 197 11.41 -40.56 1.92
N ARG A 198 10.79 -40.48 3.10
CA ARG A 198 9.35 -40.31 3.24
C ARG A 198 9.04 -38.85 3.45
N ALA A 199 8.17 -38.28 2.62
CA ALA A 199 7.64 -36.93 2.81
C ALA A 199 6.78 -36.88 4.08
N GLU A 200 7.06 -35.96 5.01
CA GLU A 200 6.24 -35.77 6.21
C GLU A 200 5.42 -34.48 6.15
N LYS A 201 6.08 -33.36 5.85
CA LYS A 201 5.43 -32.05 5.71
C LYS A 201 5.61 -31.58 4.28
N VAL A 202 4.52 -31.17 3.64
CA VAL A 202 4.49 -30.74 2.23
C VAL A 202 3.84 -29.36 2.10
N GLY A 203 4.19 -28.64 1.03
CA GLY A 203 3.62 -27.32 0.75
C GLY A 203 3.80 -26.32 1.90
N SER A 204 2.69 -25.77 2.40
CA SER A 204 2.65 -24.74 3.45
C SER A 204 3.09 -25.22 4.84
N GLU A 205 3.23 -26.53 5.03
CA GLU A 205 3.65 -27.13 6.30
C GLU A 205 5.17 -27.26 6.43
N THR A 206 5.91 -27.12 5.33
CA THR A 206 7.38 -27.20 5.33
C THR A 206 8.01 -26.09 6.18
N MET A 207 9.19 -26.36 6.74
CA MET A 207 9.97 -25.41 7.53
C MET A 207 10.29 -24.14 6.72
N LEU A 208 10.66 -24.28 5.44
CA LEU A 208 10.90 -23.13 4.57
C LEU A 208 9.63 -22.28 4.39
N ALA A 209 8.46 -22.90 4.16
CA ALA A 209 7.20 -22.17 4.05
C ALA A 209 6.80 -21.48 5.36
N GLN A 210 7.08 -22.10 6.51
CA GLN A 210 6.88 -21.51 7.83
C GLN A 210 7.76 -20.28 8.04
N ILE A 211 9.05 -20.36 7.68
CA ILE A 211 10.00 -19.23 7.75
C ILE A 211 9.51 -18.09 6.87
N VAL A 212 9.15 -18.37 5.61
CA VAL A 212 8.63 -17.36 4.68
C VAL A 212 7.36 -16.70 5.23
N ARG A 213 6.44 -17.48 5.81
CA ARG A 213 5.22 -16.96 6.42
C ARG A 213 5.51 -16.05 7.61
N MET A 214 6.36 -16.48 8.53
CA MET A 214 6.75 -15.70 9.72
C MET A 214 7.45 -14.39 9.33
N VAL A 215 8.38 -14.43 8.37
CA VAL A 215 9.05 -13.22 7.87
C VAL A 215 8.06 -12.28 7.17
N GLY A 216 7.14 -12.84 6.37
CA GLY A 216 6.09 -12.06 5.73
C GLY A 216 5.10 -11.44 6.73
N GLU A 217 4.74 -12.13 7.80
CA GLU A 217 3.92 -11.59 8.89
C GLU A 217 4.64 -10.49 9.67
N ALA A 218 5.94 -10.68 9.97
CA ALA A 218 6.76 -9.67 10.61
C ALA A 218 6.90 -8.39 9.77
N GLN A 219 7.13 -8.52 8.46
CA GLN A 219 7.19 -7.37 7.54
C GLN A 219 5.82 -6.68 7.33
N ARG A 220 4.71 -7.40 7.50
CA ARG A 220 3.36 -6.84 7.40
C ARG A 220 2.89 -6.14 8.68
N SER A 221 3.66 -6.19 9.77
CA SER A 221 3.36 -5.39 10.95
C SER A 221 3.40 -3.91 10.57
N ARG A 222 2.24 -3.25 10.67
CA ARG A 222 2.01 -1.90 10.12
C ARG A 222 3.08 -0.93 10.62
N ALA A 223 3.66 -0.19 9.69
CA ALA A 223 4.57 0.92 10.00
C ALA A 223 3.93 1.84 11.06
N PRO A 224 4.52 1.96 12.27
CA PRO A 224 3.95 2.68 13.41
C PRO A 224 3.67 4.17 13.14
N ILE A 225 4.32 4.74 12.14
CA ILE A 225 4.21 6.16 11.76
C ILE A 225 2.83 6.53 11.18
N GLN A 226 2.17 5.64 10.43
CA GLN A 226 0.85 5.95 9.82
C GLN A 226 -0.22 6.27 10.88
N ARG A 227 -0.10 5.67 12.07
CA ARG A 227 -1.03 5.89 13.19
C ARG A 227 -0.93 7.30 13.79
N ILE A 228 0.25 7.95 13.71
CA ILE A 228 0.46 9.28 14.30
C ILE A 228 -0.23 10.35 13.45
N ALA A 229 -0.07 10.28 12.12
CA ALA A 229 -0.73 11.21 11.20
C ALA A 229 -2.27 11.09 11.27
N ASP A 230 -2.79 9.86 11.34
CA ASP A 230 -4.22 9.61 11.51
C ASP A 230 -4.74 10.11 12.87
N ALA A 231 -3.97 9.95 13.95
CA ALA A 231 -4.34 10.45 15.27
C ALA A 231 -4.40 11.98 15.32
N VAL A 232 -3.43 12.68 14.75
CA VAL A 232 -3.46 14.15 14.66
C VAL A 232 -4.65 14.61 13.81
N SER A 233 -4.91 13.93 12.69
CA SER A 233 -6.06 14.23 11.82
C SER A 233 -7.40 14.05 12.55
N ALA A 234 -7.51 13.05 13.44
CA ALA A 234 -8.75 12.81 14.19
C ALA A 234 -9.17 14.00 15.08
N TYR A 235 -8.22 14.80 15.58
CA TYR A 235 -8.51 16.02 16.34
C TYR A 235 -8.53 17.28 15.45
N PHE A 236 -7.62 17.36 14.48
CA PHE A 236 -7.47 18.52 13.62
C PHE A 236 -8.66 18.71 12.69
N VAL A 237 -9.17 17.63 12.07
CA VAL A 237 -10.28 17.71 11.11
C VAL A 237 -11.57 18.24 11.75
N PRO A 238 -12.03 17.72 12.91
CA PRO A 238 -13.18 18.31 13.60
C PRO A 238 -12.95 19.78 13.98
N ALA A 239 -11.77 20.15 14.47
CA ALA A 239 -11.46 21.53 14.85
C ALA A 239 -11.58 22.50 13.65
N VAL A 240 -11.08 22.09 12.48
CA VAL A 240 -11.18 22.85 11.23
C VAL A 240 -12.62 22.97 10.75
N ILE A 241 -13.41 21.90 10.81
CA ILE A 241 -14.83 21.93 10.43
C ILE A 241 -15.59 22.89 11.36
N ILE A 242 -15.36 22.82 12.66
CA ILE A 242 -16.00 23.71 13.64
C ILE A 242 -15.63 25.16 13.38
N THR A 243 -14.35 25.46 13.12
CA THR A 243 -13.91 26.82 12.81
C THR A 243 -14.45 27.32 11.47
N SER A 244 -14.56 26.47 10.45
CA SER A 244 -15.18 26.81 9.17
C SER A 244 -16.68 27.13 9.32
N VAL A 245 -17.41 26.32 10.10
CA VAL A 245 -18.83 26.56 10.42
C VAL A 245 -19.00 27.83 11.26
N ALA A 246 -18.10 28.07 12.23
CA ALA A 246 -18.13 29.30 13.03
C ALA A 246 -17.87 30.53 12.17
N ALA A 247 -16.89 30.47 11.25
CA ALA A 247 -16.61 31.53 10.29
C ALA A 247 -17.83 31.80 9.41
N PHE A 248 -18.46 30.74 8.87
CA PHE A 248 -19.72 30.87 8.12
C PHE A 248 -20.80 31.59 8.93
N ALA A 249 -21.05 31.14 10.17
CA ALA A 249 -22.10 31.68 11.02
C ALA A 249 -21.88 33.16 11.35
N VAL A 250 -20.65 33.55 11.70
CA VAL A 250 -20.30 34.95 11.98
C VAL A 250 -20.55 35.82 10.76
N TRP A 251 -20.04 35.41 9.59
CA TRP A 251 -20.21 36.19 8.37
C TRP A 251 -21.63 36.19 7.82
N MET A 252 -22.45 35.19 8.13
CA MET A 252 -23.88 35.21 7.82
C MET A 252 -24.60 36.29 8.65
N VAL A 253 -24.22 36.48 9.92
CA VAL A 253 -24.85 37.48 10.80
C VAL A 253 -24.43 38.91 10.44
N TYR A 254 -23.16 39.13 10.09
CA TYR A 254 -22.60 40.47 9.88
C TYR A 254 -22.40 40.87 8.41
N GLY A 255 -22.48 39.92 7.48
CA GLY A 255 -22.20 40.13 6.06
C GLY A 255 -23.23 39.44 5.16
N ASP A 256 -22.84 39.23 3.90
CA ASP A 256 -23.68 38.57 2.89
C ASP A 256 -23.40 37.06 2.83
N LEU A 257 -24.34 36.29 2.31
CA LEU A 257 -24.23 34.85 2.10
C LEU A 257 -22.96 34.48 1.32
N ALA A 258 -22.63 35.27 0.30
CA ALA A 258 -21.41 35.05 -0.48
C ALA A 258 -20.14 35.21 0.37
N PHE A 259 -20.05 36.25 1.21
CA PHE A 259 -18.94 36.43 2.14
C PHE A 259 -18.84 35.28 3.15
N ALA A 260 -19.98 34.79 3.64
CA ALA A 260 -20.03 33.64 4.54
C ALA A 260 -19.51 32.36 3.90
N ILE A 261 -19.92 32.08 2.66
CA ILE A 261 -19.43 30.92 1.88
C ILE A 261 -17.93 31.07 1.63
N VAL A 262 -17.46 32.23 1.20
CA VAL A 262 -16.03 32.46 0.93
C VAL A 262 -15.21 32.25 2.20
N ALA A 263 -15.58 32.87 3.32
CA ALA A 263 -14.86 32.73 4.58
C ALA A 263 -14.78 31.26 5.03
N SER A 264 -15.88 30.51 4.93
CA SER A 264 -15.94 29.09 5.26
C SER A 264 -15.04 28.24 4.37
N VAL A 265 -15.10 28.47 3.05
CA VAL A 265 -14.30 27.77 2.04
C VAL A 265 -12.82 28.11 2.19
N SER A 266 -12.46 29.37 2.42
CA SER A 266 -11.08 29.79 2.66
C SER A 266 -10.47 29.07 3.86
N VAL A 267 -11.20 28.92 4.96
CA VAL A 267 -10.73 28.14 6.13
C VAL A 267 -10.45 26.68 5.75
N LEU A 268 -11.34 26.04 4.98
CA LEU A 268 -11.17 24.65 4.55
C LEU A 268 -9.97 24.48 3.61
N ILE A 269 -9.75 25.42 2.70
CA ILE A 269 -8.65 25.40 1.72
C ILE A 269 -7.31 25.55 2.45
N ILE A 270 -7.18 26.56 3.31
CA ILE A 270 -5.93 26.85 4.03
C ILE A 270 -5.57 25.76 5.04
N ALA A 271 -6.57 25.11 5.64
CA ALA A 271 -6.34 24.04 6.59
C ALA A 271 -5.89 22.72 5.94
N CYS A 272 -5.94 22.59 4.60
CA CYS A 272 -5.60 21.33 3.94
C CYS A 272 -4.12 20.95 4.18
N PRO A 273 -3.83 19.81 4.84
CA PRO A 273 -2.50 19.47 5.30
C PRO A 273 -1.66 18.82 4.20
N CYS A 274 -1.52 19.49 3.05
CA CYS A 274 -0.80 19.00 1.87
C CYS A 274 0.66 18.63 2.18
N ALA A 275 1.32 19.37 3.08
CA ALA A 275 2.67 19.07 3.55
C ALA A 275 2.74 17.82 4.45
N LEU A 276 1.69 17.53 5.23
CA LEU A 276 1.66 16.37 6.13
C LEU A 276 1.63 15.05 5.33
N GLY A 277 0.91 15.04 4.21
CA GLY A 277 0.84 13.90 3.29
C GLY A 277 2.18 13.57 2.60
N LEU A 278 3.09 14.56 2.51
CA LEU A 278 4.45 14.40 2.00
C LEU A 278 5.48 14.12 3.09
N ALA A 279 5.27 14.64 4.31
CA ALA A 279 6.21 14.47 5.42
C ALA A 279 6.40 13.01 5.82
N THR A 280 5.30 12.25 5.84
CA THR A 280 5.29 10.84 6.26
C THR A 280 6.12 9.90 5.36
N PRO A 281 6.00 9.95 4.01
CA PRO A 281 6.79 9.09 3.13
C PRO A 281 8.24 9.53 2.89
N MET A 282 8.62 10.77 3.23
CA MET A 282 9.98 11.28 3.03
C MET A 282 10.92 11.04 4.22
N SER A 283 10.38 10.71 5.41
CA SER A 283 11.14 10.33 6.60
C SER A 283 11.33 8.81 6.68
#